data_AF-A0A182SQD8-F1
#
_entry.id   AF-A0A182SQD8-F1
#
_cell.length_a   1.000
_cell.length_b   1.000
_cell.length_c   1.000
_cell.angle_alpha   90.00
_cell.angle_beta   90.00
_cell.angle_gamma   90.00
#
_symmetry.space_group_name_H-M   'P 1'
#
loop_
_entity.id
_entity.type
_entity.pdbx_description
1 polymer ?
#
loop_
_entity_poly.entity_id
_entity_poly.type
_entity_poly.pdbx_seq_one_letter_code
_entity_poly.pdbx_strand_id
1 'polypeptide(L)'
;MAPDKKQKGRNKKSIPVTSSKKDDKKIANGGTNGDAATAEMTEEEALCAKLDEEARINAEARACTGSLAVHPRSRDIKFSNFSITFFGCELLQDTMLELNCGRRYGLLGANGCGKSSLLSVLGNREVAIPDHIDIFHLTREIPASSKSAIQCVMEVDEERIKLEKMADALVDQEDDEAQEQLMDIYDRLDEMSAD
;
A
#
# COMPACT_ATOMS: atom_id res chain seq x y z
N MET A 1 -51.35 -38.42 -48.66
CA MET A 1 -51.81 -38.89 -47.33
C MET A 1 -50.87 -38.29 -46.30
N ALA A 2 -51.30 -37.23 -45.61
CA ALA A 2 -50.64 -36.65 -44.43
C ALA A 2 -50.85 -37.60 -43.22
N PRO A 3 -50.12 -37.50 -42.08
CA PRO A 3 -50.10 -36.29 -41.25
C PRO A 3 -48.79 -35.90 -40.53
N ASP A 4 -48.78 -34.63 -40.10
CA ASP A 4 -48.03 -33.94 -39.05
C ASP A 4 -47.69 -34.74 -37.77
N LYS A 5 -46.54 -34.42 -37.14
CA LYS A 5 -46.49 -33.83 -35.79
C LYS A 5 -45.11 -33.32 -35.32
N LYS A 6 -45.14 -32.05 -34.90
CA LYS A 6 -44.19 -31.23 -34.12
C LYS A 6 -43.61 -31.90 -32.86
N GLN A 7 -42.37 -31.55 -32.50
CA GLN A 7 -41.93 -31.26 -31.11
C GLN A 7 -40.69 -30.35 -31.12
N LYS A 8 -40.88 -29.06 -30.83
CA LYS A 8 -40.52 -28.35 -29.58
C LYS A 8 -39.04 -27.92 -29.48
N GLY A 9 -38.80 -26.68 -29.89
CA GLY A 9 -37.63 -25.89 -29.48
C GLY A 9 -37.66 -25.56 -27.99
N ARG A 10 -36.47 -25.30 -27.42
CA ARG A 10 -36.32 -24.83 -26.04
C ARG A 10 -35.38 -23.62 -26.01
N ASN A 11 -35.94 -22.55 -25.47
CA ASN A 11 -35.46 -21.18 -25.31
C ASN A 11 -33.98 -20.98 -24.91
N LYS A 12 -33.30 -20.09 -25.63
CA LYS A 12 -32.29 -19.19 -25.05
C LYS A 12 -33.04 -18.05 -24.34
N LYS A 13 -32.95 -17.97 -23.01
CA LYS A 13 -33.35 -16.77 -22.26
C LYS A 13 -32.18 -15.78 -22.30
N SER A 14 -32.30 -14.78 -23.17
CA SER A 14 -31.57 -13.51 -23.08
C SER A 14 -32.19 -12.67 -21.98
N ILE A 15 -31.40 -12.25 -21.00
CA ILE A 15 -31.79 -11.28 -19.96
C ILE A 15 -31.65 -9.88 -20.58
N PRO A 16 -32.65 -8.99 -20.45
CA PRO A 16 -32.70 -7.74 -21.18
C PRO A 16 -31.83 -6.65 -20.54
N VAL A 17 -31.16 -5.89 -21.41
CA VAL A 17 -30.51 -4.61 -21.12
C VAL A 17 -31.61 -3.55 -20.99
N THR A 18 -31.81 -3.00 -19.80
CA THR A 18 -32.65 -1.81 -19.59
C THR A 18 -31.77 -0.57 -19.48
N SER A 19 -31.88 0.25 -20.52
CA SER A 19 -31.40 1.63 -20.62
C SER A 19 -32.17 2.55 -19.66
N SER A 20 -31.46 3.22 -18.76
CA SER A 20 -32.00 4.30 -17.93
C SER A 20 -31.34 5.61 -18.33
N LYS A 21 -32.09 6.44 -19.07
CA LYS A 21 -31.79 7.88 -19.26
C LYS A 21 -31.80 8.59 -17.90
N LYS A 22 -30.81 9.43 -17.62
CA LYS A 22 -30.90 10.52 -16.64
C LYS A 22 -30.03 11.71 -17.10
N ASP A 23 -30.75 12.69 -17.65
CA ASP A 23 -30.61 14.14 -17.52
C ASP A 23 -29.22 14.76 -17.33
N ASP A 24 -28.78 15.47 -18.38
CA ASP A 24 -27.80 16.54 -18.34
C ASP A 24 -28.25 17.65 -17.37
N LYS A 25 -27.56 17.77 -16.23
CA LYS A 25 -27.49 19.04 -15.49
C LYS A 25 -26.08 19.60 -15.59
N LYS A 26 -25.94 20.61 -16.46
CA LYS A 26 -24.87 21.61 -16.39
C LYS A 26 -24.85 22.20 -14.97
N ILE A 27 -23.76 22.02 -14.25
CA ILE A 27 -23.46 22.80 -13.05
C ILE A 27 -22.47 23.88 -13.46
N ALA A 28 -22.91 25.12 -13.28
CA ALA A 28 -22.18 26.35 -13.59
C ALA A 28 -21.18 26.66 -12.47
N ASN A 29 -20.01 27.18 -12.87
CA ASN A 29 -19.09 27.88 -11.97
C ASN A 29 -19.73 29.16 -11.42
N GLY A 30 -19.68 29.35 -10.10
CA GLY A 30 -20.03 30.59 -9.42
C GLY A 30 -19.89 30.43 -7.91
N GLY A 31 -18.86 31.04 -7.31
CA GLY A 31 -18.45 30.79 -5.94
C GLY A 31 -19.26 31.53 -4.87
N THR A 32 -18.95 31.19 -3.62
CA THR A 32 -19.14 32.02 -2.42
C THR A 32 -18.20 31.57 -1.31
N ASN A 33 -17.52 32.53 -0.69
CA ASN A 33 -16.73 32.40 0.54
C ASN A 33 -17.59 31.90 1.71
N GLY A 34 -17.00 31.08 2.59
CA GLY A 34 -17.61 30.66 3.85
C GLY A 34 -16.64 29.83 4.66
N ASP A 35 -15.88 30.50 5.53
CA ASP A 35 -14.99 29.90 6.50
C ASP A 35 -15.82 29.23 7.61
N ALA A 36 -15.77 27.91 7.68
CA ALA A 36 -16.19 27.09 8.81
C ALA A 36 -15.44 25.75 8.71
N ALA A 37 -14.35 25.64 9.47
CA ALA A 37 -13.50 24.48 9.56
C ALA A 37 -14.22 23.28 10.21
N THR A 38 -15.03 22.59 9.42
CA THR A 38 -15.17 21.14 9.50
C THR A 38 -14.38 20.59 8.32
N ALA A 39 -13.24 19.95 8.59
CA ALA A 39 -12.48 19.27 7.56
C ALA A 39 -13.30 18.08 7.06
N GLU A 40 -14.22 18.33 6.14
CA GLU A 40 -14.89 17.28 5.38
C GLU A 40 -13.82 16.64 4.48
N MET A 41 -13.56 15.35 4.67
CA MET A 41 -12.65 14.62 3.79
C MET A 41 -13.19 14.69 2.36
N THR A 42 -12.31 14.97 1.41
CA THR A 42 -12.63 14.96 -0.01
C THR A 42 -13.07 13.56 -0.46
N GLU A 43 -13.82 13.48 -1.56
CA GLU A 43 -14.24 12.19 -2.13
C GLU A 43 -13.03 11.29 -2.47
N GLU A 44 -11.92 11.90 -2.90
CA GLU A 44 -10.67 11.21 -3.21
C GLU A 44 -10.01 10.63 -1.96
N GLU A 45 -9.92 11.40 -0.87
CA GLU A 45 -9.40 10.94 0.42
C GLU A 45 -10.26 9.78 0.99
N ALA A 46 -11.58 9.89 0.88
CA ALA A 46 -12.49 8.83 1.31
C ALA A 46 -12.34 7.55 0.46
N LEU A 47 -12.03 7.68 -0.84
CA LEU A 47 -11.75 6.54 -1.70
C LEU A 47 -10.41 5.87 -1.33
N CYS A 48 -9.37 6.66 -1.10
CA CYS A 48 -8.08 6.14 -0.66
C CYS A 48 -8.19 5.36 0.65
N ALA A 49 -8.91 5.89 1.64
CA ALA A 49 -9.13 5.21 2.92
C ALA A 49 -9.83 3.85 2.76
N LYS A 50 -10.82 3.75 1.87
CA LYS A 50 -11.47 2.45 1.56
C LYS A 50 -10.52 1.47 0.92
N LEU A 51 -9.69 1.93 -0.02
CA LEU A 51 -8.71 1.08 -0.69
C LEU A 51 -7.58 0.64 0.25
N ASP A 52 -7.20 1.47 1.23
CA ASP A 52 -6.26 1.08 2.29
C ASP A 52 -6.84 -0.03 3.17
N GLU A 53 -8.11 0.10 3.54
CA GLU A 53 -8.82 -0.94 4.28
C GLU A 53 -8.92 -2.24 3.47
N GLU A 54 -9.23 -2.16 2.18
CA GLU A 54 -9.19 -3.33 1.29
C GLU A 54 -7.79 -3.95 1.21
N ALA A 55 -6.73 -3.15 1.14
CA ALA A 55 -5.36 -3.63 1.11
C ALA A 55 -5.00 -4.40 2.40
N ARG A 56 -5.46 -3.90 3.55
CA ARG A 56 -5.31 -4.55 4.84
C ARG A 56 -6.06 -5.89 4.90
N ILE A 57 -7.33 -5.92 4.50
CA ILE A 57 -8.12 -7.16 4.41
C ILE A 57 -7.43 -8.16 3.47
N ASN A 58 -6.90 -7.69 2.34
CA ASN A 58 -6.16 -8.52 1.40
C ASN A 58 -4.85 -9.07 1.98
N ALA A 59 -4.22 -8.38 2.93
CA ALA A 59 -3.04 -8.90 3.65
C ALA A 59 -3.45 -9.99 4.64
N GLU A 60 -4.55 -9.79 5.38
CA GLU A 60 -5.10 -10.81 6.31
C GLU A 60 -5.55 -12.08 5.57
N ALA A 61 -6.00 -11.96 4.32
CA ALA A 61 -6.41 -13.08 3.48
C ALA A 61 -5.26 -13.80 2.76
N ARG A 62 -4.01 -13.33 2.91
CA ARG A 62 -2.81 -13.95 2.34
C ARG A 62 -2.07 -14.77 3.38
N ALA A 63 -1.48 -15.87 2.93
CA ALA A 63 -0.53 -16.66 3.70
C ALA A 63 0.75 -16.77 2.88
N CYS A 64 1.88 -16.48 3.53
CA CYS A 64 3.19 -16.40 2.89
C CYS A 64 4.17 -17.28 3.66
N THR A 65 5.00 -18.02 2.94
CA THR A 65 6.12 -18.77 3.52
C THR A 65 7.38 -18.43 2.76
N GLY A 66 8.49 -18.31 3.47
CA GLY A 66 9.79 -18.07 2.85
C GLY A 66 10.89 -18.18 3.90
N SER A 67 11.87 -19.04 3.68
CA SER A 67 13.03 -19.17 4.55
C SER A 67 14.15 -18.28 4.03
N LEU A 68 14.54 -17.28 4.83
CA LEU A 68 15.61 -16.37 4.46
C LEU A 68 16.93 -17.14 4.40
N ALA A 69 17.53 -17.20 3.20
CA ALA A 69 18.73 -17.97 2.89
C ALA A 69 19.95 -17.06 2.66
N VAL A 70 20.07 -15.99 3.45
CA VAL A 70 21.21 -15.06 3.42
C VAL A 70 21.80 -14.83 4.81
N HIS A 71 23.05 -14.40 4.84
CA HIS A 71 23.70 -13.97 6.08
C HIS A 71 23.01 -12.70 6.63
N PRO A 72 22.85 -12.53 7.95
CA PRO A 72 22.14 -11.38 8.55
C PRO A 72 22.69 -10.01 8.18
N ARG A 73 23.97 -9.91 7.80
CA ARG A 73 24.61 -8.66 7.33
C ARG A 73 24.64 -8.50 5.80
N SER A 74 24.03 -9.41 5.06
CA SER A 74 23.99 -9.36 3.60
C SER A 74 23.08 -8.22 3.13
N ARG A 75 23.43 -7.59 2.00
CA ARG A 75 22.56 -6.62 1.31
C ARG A 75 21.66 -7.29 0.26
N ASP A 76 21.81 -8.58 0.06
CA ASP A 76 20.99 -9.38 -0.86
C ASP A 76 19.80 -9.99 -0.12
N ILE A 77 18.69 -10.19 -0.82
CA ILE A 77 17.50 -10.88 -0.32
C ILE A 77 17.37 -12.21 -1.07
N LYS A 78 17.42 -13.32 -0.34
CA LYS A 78 17.22 -14.65 -0.91
C LYS A 78 16.27 -15.47 -0.06
N PHE A 79 15.25 -16.04 -0.68
CA PHE A 79 14.32 -16.96 -0.04
C PHE A 79 14.42 -18.35 -0.66
N SER A 80 14.55 -19.37 0.19
CA SER A 80 14.23 -20.76 -0.14
C SER A 80 12.77 -21.06 0.21
N ASN A 81 12.09 -21.83 -0.66
CA ASN A 81 10.70 -22.26 -0.47
C ASN A 81 9.73 -21.08 -0.30
N PHE A 82 9.80 -20.12 -1.22
CA PHE A 82 8.91 -18.97 -1.25
C PHE A 82 7.57 -19.35 -1.88
N SER A 83 6.52 -19.31 -1.06
CA SER A 83 5.14 -19.62 -1.47
C SER A 83 4.20 -18.52 -1.01
N ILE A 84 3.23 -18.19 -1.86
CA ILE A 84 2.18 -17.20 -1.56
C ILE A 84 0.84 -17.82 -1.92
N THR A 85 -0.06 -17.85 -0.94
CA THR A 85 -1.44 -18.29 -1.09
C THR A 85 -2.37 -17.13 -0.78
N PHE A 86 -3.37 -16.91 -1.63
CA PHE A 86 -4.38 -15.86 -1.46
C PHE A 86 -5.78 -16.43 -1.54
N PHE A 87 -6.59 -16.27 -0.49
CA PHE A 87 -7.94 -16.86 -0.40
C PHE A 87 -7.98 -18.36 -0.78
N GLY A 88 -6.95 -19.11 -0.37
CA GLY A 88 -6.81 -20.54 -0.67
C GLY A 88 -6.35 -20.88 -2.09
N CYS A 89 -6.11 -19.89 -2.95
CA CYS A 89 -5.48 -20.08 -4.26
C CYS A 89 -3.97 -19.86 -4.16
N GLU A 90 -3.19 -20.84 -4.61
CA GLU A 90 -1.74 -20.74 -4.64
C GLU A 90 -1.28 -19.89 -5.82
N LEU A 91 -0.65 -18.74 -5.53
CA LEU A 91 -0.13 -17.81 -6.52
C LEU A 91 1.32 -18.14 -6.88
N LEU A 92 2.12 -18.48 -5.87
CA LEU A 92 3.48 -18.99 -6.01
C LEU A 92 3.66 -20.20 -5.10
N GLN A 93 4.36 -21.22 -5.59
CA GLN A 93 4.59 -22.49 -4.91
C GLN A 93 6.07 -22.84 -4.92
N ASP A 94 6.67 -22.99 -3.75
CA ASP A 94 8.03 -23.51 -3.53
C ASP A 94 9.09 -22.88 -4.45
N THR A 95 8.98 -21.58 -4.68
CA THR A 95 9.87 -20.85 -5.58
C THR A 95 11.14 -20.39 -4.86
N MET A 96 12.24 -20.26 -5.59
CA MET A 96 13.43 -19.55 -5.11
C MET A 96 13.35 -18.11 -5.59
N LEU A 97 13.35 -17.16 -4.66
CA LEU A 97 13.42 -15.72 -4.96
C LEU A 97 14.80 -15.20 -4.58
N GLU A 98 15.50 -14.54 -5.51
CA GLU A 98 16.82 -13.96 -5.28
C GLU A 98 16.86 -12.53 -5.87
N LEU A 99 17.01 -11.55 -4.99
CA LEU A 99 17.14 -10.13 -5.30
C LEU A 99 18.51 -9.66 -4.80
N ASN A 100 19.42 -9.39 -5.73
CA ASN A 100 20.78 -8.98 -5.40
C ASN A 100 20.90 -7.47 -5.42
N CYS A 101 21.68 -6.93 -4.50
CA CYS A 101 21.92 -5.51 -4.36
C CYS A 101 22.48 -4.91 -5.67
N GLY A 102 22.01 -3.71 -6.03
CA GLY A 102 22.42 -3.00 -7.24
C GLY A 102 21.79 -3.50 -8.55
N ARG A 103 20.85 -4.45 -8.49
CA ARG A 103 20.12 -4.94 -9.67
C ARG A 103 18.72 -4.34 -9.76
N ARG A 104 18.23 -4.23 -11.00
CA ARG A 104 16.86 -3.82 -11.31
C ARG A 104 16.09 -5.00 -11.89
N TYR A 105 14.96 -5.32 -11.29
CA TYR A 105 14.12 -6.46 -11.66
C TYR A 105 12.79 -5.97 -12.22
N GLY A 106 12.28 -6.68 -13.23
CA GLY A 106 10.94 -6.45 -13.78
C GLY A 106 10.11 -7.71 -13.61
N LEU A 107 8.89 -7.57 -13.09
CA LEU A 107 7.96 -8.68 -12.90
C LEU A 107 6.96 -8.72 -14.05
N LEU A 108 6.98 -9.81 -14.83
CA LEU A 108 6.14 -9.99 -16.02
C LEU A 108 5.20 -11.19 -15.83
N GLY A 109 3.99 -11.08 -16.38
CA GLY A 109 2.98 -12.15 -16.31
C GLY A 109 1.58 -11.65 -16.62
N ALA A 110 0.62 -12.55 -16.78
CA ALA A 110 -0.77 -12.22 -17.02
C ALA A 110 -1.41 -11.44 -15.85
N ASN A 111 -2.48 -10.71 -16.12
CA ASN A 111 -3.24 -10.06 -15.04
C ASN A 111 -3.83 -11.14 -14.11
N GLY A 112 -3.71 -10.92 -12.80
CA GLY A 112 -4.17 -11.88 -11.79
C GLY A 112 -3.17 -12.99 -11.41
N CYS A 113 -1.98 -13.06 -12.01
CA CYS A 113 -0.97 -14.07 -11.65
C CYS A 113 -0.21 -13.78 -10.33
N GLY A 114 -0.70 -12.85 -9.50
CA GLY A 114 -0.10 -12.54 -8.20
C GLY A 114 1.06 -11.54 -8.19
N LYS A 115 1.29 -10.78 -9.27
CA LYS A 115 2.41 -9.80 -9.33
C LYS A 115 2.36 -8.75 -8.23
N SER A 116 1.23 -8.02 -8.15
CA SER A 116 1.04 -7.00 -7.12
C SER A 116 1.01 -7.64 -5.72
N SER A 117 0.47 -8.85 -5.59
CA SER A 117 0.50 -9.60 -4.33
C SER A 117 1.92 -9.89 -3.88
N LEU A 118 2.81 -10.32 -4.79
CA LEU A 118 4.23 -10.55 -4.48
C LEU A 118 4.94 -9.27 -4.02
N LEU A 119 4.66 -8.14 -4.67
CA LEU A 119 5.21 -6.84 -4.26
C LEU A 119 4.66 -6.40 -2.89
N SER A 120 3.36 -6.58 -2.63
CA SER A 120 2.75 -6.29 -1.33
C SER A 120 3.33 -7.15 -0.21
N VAL A 121 3.56 -8.45 -0.45
CA VAL A 121 4.16 -9.36 0.54
C VAL A 121 5.55 -8.89 0.96
N LEU A 122 6.38 -8.49 -0.01
CA LEU A 122 7.71 -7.93 0.27
C LEU A 122 7.61 -6.56 0.94
N GLY A 123 6.76 -5.67 0.42
CA GLY A 123 6.55 -4.31 0.91
C GLY A 123 6.07 -4.26 2.36
N ASN A 124 5.15 -5.14 2.72
CA ASN A 124 4.59 -5.23 4.06
C ASN A 124 5.46 -6.04 5.04
N ARG A 125 6.63 -6.53 4.60
CA ARG A 125 7.48 -7.46 5.36
C ARG A 125 6.69 -8.67 5.91
N GLU A 126 5.75 -9.20 5.11
CA GLU A 126 4.99 -10.43 5.45
C GLU A 126 5.88 -11.69 5.47
N VAL A 127 7.12 -11.57 4.97
CA VAL A 127 8.20 -12.53 5.09
C VAL A 127 9.41 -11.89 5.77
N ALA A 128 10.25 -12.70 6.42
CA ALA A 128 11.42 -12.21 7.13
C ALA A 128 12.42 -11.54 6.18
N ILE A 129 12.59 -10.23 6.32
CA ILE A 129 13.56 -9.42 5.59
C ILE A 129 14.49 -8.77 6.63
N PRO A 130 15.82 -8.74 6.40
CA PRO A 130 16.74 -8.08 7.33
C PRO A 130 16.35 -6.64 7.66
N ASP A 131 16.54 -6.25 8.92
CA ASP A 131 16.11 -4.94 9.44
C ASP A 131 16.88 -3.78 8.82
N HIS A 132 18.14 -4.00 8.43
CA HIS A 132 18.99 -2.97 7.80
C HIS A 132 18.68 -2.73 6.31
N ILE A 133 17.65 -3.37 5.75
CA ILE A 133 17.21 -3.16 4.37
C ILE A 133 15.87 -2.43 4.41
N ASP A 134 15.86 -1.16 4.00
CA ASP A 134 14.62 -0.39 3.88
C ASP A 134 13.83 -0.76 2.63
N ILE A 135 12.50 -0.77 2.76
CA ILE A 135 11.60 -1.08 1.66
C ILE A 135 10.59 0.05 1.52
N PHE A 136 10.69 0.77 0.41
CA PHE A 136 9.72 1.78 0.01
C PHE A 136 8.81 1.21 -1.08
N HIS A 137 7.61 0.78 -0.70
CA HIS A 137 6.65 0.16 -1.60
C HIS A 137 5.55 1.14 -2.01
N LEU A 138 5.67 1.71 -3.21
CA LEU A 138 4.64 2.57 -3.78
C LEU A 138 3.56 1.72 -4.45
N THR A 139 2.40 1.60 -3.80
CA THR A 139 1.27 0.83 -4.36
C THR A 139 0.38 1.69 -5.26
N ARG A 140 0.19 2.96 -4.90
CA ARG A 140 -0.76 3.89 -5.54
C ARG A 140 -0.22 5.32 -5.52
N GLU A 141 -0.85 6.18 -6.32
CA GLU A 141 -0.61 7.62 -6.33
C GLU A 141 -1.23 8.29 -5.09
N ILE A 142 -0.62 9.38 -4.64
CA ILE A 142 -1.15 10.21 -3.56
C ILE A 142 -2.34 11.03 -4.08
N PRO A 143 -3.43 11.20 -3.29
CA PRO A 143 -4.51 12.10 -3.68
C PRO A 143 -3.98 13.54 -3.84
N ALA A 144 -4.73 14.36 -4.57
CA ALA A 144 -4.34 15.74 -4.80
C ALA A 144 -4.17 16.48 -3.47
N SER A 145 -2.96 16.97 -3.20
CA SER A 145 -2.62 17.64 -1.96
C SER A 145 -1.93 18.97 -2.25
N SER A 146 -2.14 19.95 -1.36
CA SER A 146 -1.39 21.21 -1.35
C SER A 146 0.01 21.06 -0.75
N LYS A 147 0.34 19.89 -0.19
CA LYS A 147 1.67 19.58 0.33
C LYS A 147 2.70 19.61 -0.79
N SER A 148 3.85 20.20 -0.49
CA SER A 148 5.00 20.14 -1.40
C SER A 148 5.60 18.72 -1.41
N ALA A 149 6.28 18.36 -2.51
CA ALA A 149 6.93 17.05 -2.63
C ALA A 149 7.92 16.78 -1.48
N ILE A 150 8.65 17.81 -1.03
CA ILE A 150 9.59 17.68 0.09
C ILE A 150 8.87 17.38 1.40
N GLN A 151 7.73 18.02 1.68
CA GLN A 151 6.94 17.74 2.88
C GLN A 151 6.44 16.29 2.88
N CYS A 152 5.96 15.79 1.73
CA CYS A 152 5.52 14.40 1.63
C CYS A 152 6.64 13.39 1.92
N VAL A 153 7.87 13.67 1.50
CA VAL A 153 9.02 12.79 1.79
C VAL A 153 9.42 12.85 3.26
N MET A 154 9.46 14.06 3.83
CA MET A 154 9.81 14.27 5.25
C MET A 154 8.80 13.60 6.19
N GLU A 155 7.52 13.55 5.81
CA GLU A 155 6.46 12.89 6.59
C GLU A 155 6.58 11.36 6.67
N VAL A 156 7.38 10.72 5.81
CA VAL A 156 7.58 9.25 5.82
C VAL A 156 8.57 8.82 6.90
N ASP A 157 9.42 9.74 7.37
CA ASP A 157 10.43 9.46 8.39
C ASP A 157 9.81 9.42 9.79
N GLU A 158 9.27 8.25 10.16
CA GLU A 158 8.67 8.04 11.47
C GLU A 158 9.66 8.21 12.63
N GLU A 159 10.94 7.88 12.44
CA GLU A 159 11.96 8.01 13.50
C GLU A 159 12.19 9.48 13.80
N ARG A 160 12.43 10.29 12.76
CA ARG A 160 12.55 11.74 12.88
C ARG A 160 11.32 12.37 13.54
N ILE A 161 10.12 12.03 13.08
CA ILE A 161 8.87 12.59 13.66
C ILE A 161 8.74 12.24 15.14
N LYS A 162 9.12 11.01 15.54
CA LYS A 162 9.09 10.58 16.94
C LYS A 162 10.10 11.35 17.78
N LEU A 163 11.33 11.49 17.29
CA LEU A 163 12.41 12.20 17.97
C LEU A 163 12.13 13.70 18.11
N GLU A 164 11.64 14.36 17.05
CA GLU A 164 11.23 15.78 17.11
C GLU A 164 10.13 16.00 18.17
N LYS A 165 9.13 15.11 18.23
CA LYS A 165 8.08 15.17 19.28
C LYS A 165 8.61 14.94 20.69
N MET A 166 9.56 14.02 20.85
CA MET A 166 10.19 13.77 22.16
C MET A 166 11.03 14.97 22.59
N ALA A 167 11.80 15.57 21.68
CA ALA A 167 12.55 16.79 21.95
C ALA A 167 11.61 17.92 22.40
N ASP A 168 10.53 18.19 21.66
CA ASP A 168 9.54 19.21 22.03
C ASP A 168 8.95 19.01 23.43
N ALA A 169 8.73 17.77 23.86
CA ALA A 169 8.19 17.46 25.18
C ALA A 169 9.22 17.62 26.32
N LEU A 170 10.51 17.53 26.01
CA LEU A 170 11.62 17.61 26.98
C LEU A 170 12.21 19.01 27.09
N VAL A 171 12.04 19.88 26.08
CA VAL A 171 12.59 21.26 26.05
C VAL A 171 12.19 22.09 27.29
N ASP A 172 10.97 21.92 27.78
CA ASP A 172 10.44 22.68 28.93
C ASP A 172 10.75 22.04 30.29
N GLN A 173 11.42 20.88 30.31
CA GLN A 173 11.77 20.16 31.55
C GLN A 173 13.16 20.57 32.04
N GLU A 174 13.26 20.99 33.31
CA GLU A 174 14.50 21.51 33.92
C GLU A 174 15.31 20.44 34.68
N ASP A 175 14.89 19.18 34.68
CA ASP A 175 15.63 18.11 35.35
C ASP A 175 16.84 17.64 34.52
N ASP A 176 17.91 17.26 35.23
CA ASP A 176 19.18 16.86 34.62
C ASP A 176 19.02 15.63 33.69
N GLU A 177 18.09 14.71 34.02
CA GLU A 177 17.80 13.52 33.21
C GLU A 177 17.13 13.87 31.88
N ALA A 178 16.13 14.77 31.88
CA ALA A 178 15.49 15.26 30.66
C ALA A 178 16.49 16.02 29.75
N GLN A 179 17.40 16.79 30.33
CA GLN A 179 18.43 17.52 29.57
C GLN A 179 19.44 16.56 28.91
N GLU A 180 19.84 15.48 29.59
CA GLU A 180 20.70 14.43 29.01
C GLU A 180 19.99 13.72 27.85
N GLN A 181 18.73 13.31 28.04
CA GLN A 181 17.93 12.69 26.97
C GLN A 181 17.72 13.62 25.77
N LEU A 182 17.53 14.93 26.01
CA LEU A 182 17.37 15.91 24.96
C LEU A 182 18.66 16.05 24.12
N MET A 183 19.85 16.01 24.75
CA MET A 183 21.12 15.98 24.01
C MET A 183 21.24 14.72 23.14
N ASP A 184 20.94 13.54 23.69
CA ASP A 184 20.99 12.28 22.93
C ASP A 184 20.06 12.30 21.71
N ILE A 185 18.87 12.90 21.86
CA ILE A 185 17.90 13.05 20.76
C ILE A 185 18.43 13.99 19.67
N TYR A 186 19.03 15.13 20.04
CA TYR A 186 19.62 16.05 19.08
C TYR A 186 20.81 15.43 18.34
N ASP A 187 21.68 14.71 19.05
CA ASP A 187 22.78 13.97 18.42
C ASP A 187 22.25 12.95 17.41
N ARG A 188 21.17 12.23 17.75
CA ARG A 188 20.53 11.28 16.84
C ARG A 188 19.89 11.96 15.62
N LEU A 189 19.23 13.11 15.81
CA LEU A 189 18.65 13.89 14.72
C LEU A 189 19.73 14.42 13.77
N ASP A 190 20.88 14.83 14.31
CA ASP A 190 22.04 15.26 13.51
C ASP A 190 22.65 14.10 12.73
N GLU A 191 22.79 12.91 13.32
CA GLU A 191 23.23 11.70 12.62
C GLU A 191 22.32 11.36 11.42
N MET A 192 21.00 11.45 11.61
CA MET A 192 20.03 11.17 10.53
C MET A 192 20.00 12.25 9.46
N SER A 193 20.41 13.47 9.79
CA SER A 193 20.50 14.59 8.85
C SER A 193 21.79 14.56 8.02
N ALA A 194 22.72 13.65 8.35
CA ALA A 194 24.00 13.48 7.65
C ALA A 194 23.87 12.58 6.40
N ASP A 195 23.09 13.03 5.40
CA ASP A 195 23.25 12.85 3.93
C ASP A 195 21.91 13.07 3.18
#